data_AF-A0A1Q3GWF1-F1
#
_entry.id   AF-A0A1Q3GWF1-F1
#
_cell.length_a   1.000
_cell.length_b   1.000
_cell.length_c   1.000
_cell.angle_alpha   90.00
_cell.angle_beta   90.00
_cell.angle_gamma   90.00
#
_symmetry.space_group_name_H-M   'P 1'
#
loop_
_entity.id
_entity.type
_entity.pdbx_description
1 polymer ?
#
loop_
_entity_poly.entity_id
_entity_poly.type
_entity_poly.pdbx_seq_one_letter_code
_entity_poly.pdbx_strand_id
1 'polypeptide(L)'
;MLNFRTLLAGCISVIMLQTACTKTEDVNPNNDDSTAVDGSNKDAILKLYNDEYVASILSDIGWTGDATSCSAGSTPSTTQNKVLQRINFYRKLVGLPGDIVLNDTKSQKCMQAALMSTANNSLSHSPPTSWSCYTADGREAAGKSNLSLGSAGSRAIDSYIRDAGSGNYFVGHRRWILYPKLAEVGTGDTDRSNALWVIGNFGSVPDNMPEYVAYPPSGYMPQDLVYPRWSFSIPAADFDNATITMTDASGNAVNLQQEQLNNGGFGDRTIVWVPENIDTQATEDIAYTVKISGVKLSTGETKEYTYTVTLFKAQ
;
A
#
# COMPACT_ATOMS: atom_id res chain seq x y z
N MET A 1 -74.29 -44.44 29.08
CA MET A 1 -73.49 -45.55 28.51
C MET A 1 -72.29 -44.96 27.80
N LEU A 2 -71.10 -45.46 28.16
CA LEU A 2 -69.78 -45.38 27.51
C LEU A 2 -69.62 -44.43 26.30
N ASN A 3 -68.64 -43.51 26.35
CA ASN A 3 -67.27 -43.89 26.01
C ASN A 3 -66.25 -42.78 26.31
N PHE A 4 -65.13 -43.22 26.89
CA PHE A 4 -63.93 -42.46 27.25
C PHE A 4 -63.17 -41.95 26.01
N ARG A 5 -62.74 -40.69 26.03
CA ARG A 5 -61.39 -40.29 25.59
C ARG A 5 -60.81 -39.20 26.48
N THR A 6 -59.85 -39.67 27.26
CA THR A 6 -58.80 -39.04 28.05
C THR A 6 -58.40 -37.61 27.63
N LEU A 7 -58.52 -36.64 28.55
CA LEU A 7 -57.67 -35.45 28.59
C LEU A 7 -57.05 -35.37 29.99
N LEU A 8 -55.74 -35.60 30.05
CA LEU A 8 -54.94 -35.44 31.26
C LEU A 8 -54.59 -33.95 31.39
N ALA A 9 -55.17 -33.27 32.38
CA ALA A 9 -54.78 -31.93 32.79
C ALA A 9 -53.58 -32.04 33.75
N GLY A 10 -52.37 -31.79 33.24
CA GLY A 10 -51.16 -31.65 34.03
C GLY A 10 -50.75 -30.19 34.13
N CYS A 11 -50.78 -29.63 35.34
CA CYS A 11 -50.16 -28.33 35.65
C CYS A 11 -48.67 -28.38 35.35
N ILE A 12 -48.20 -27.55 34.42
CA ILE A 12 -46.77 -27.30 34.21
C ILE A 12 -46.46 -25.91 34.77
N SER A 13 -45.62 -25.90 35.82
CA SER A 13 -45.00 -24.70 36.37
C SER A 13 -44.27 -23.93 35.27
N VAL A 14 -44.59 -22.64 35.16
CA VAL A 14 -43.86 -21.69 34.31
C VAL A 14 -42.49 -21.43 34.96
N ILE A 15 -41.44 -22.05 34.42
CA ILE A 15 -40.06 -21.68 34.72
C ILE A 15 -39.74 -20.49 33.82
N MET A 16 -39.59 -19.30 34.41
CA MET A 16 -38.98 -18.16 33.71
C MET A 16 -37.50 -18.46 33.48
N LEU A 17 -37.15 -18.85 32.24
CA LEU A 17 -35.78 -18.69 31.77
C LEU A 17 -35.56 -17.21 31.45
N GLN A 18 -34.76 -16.53 32.27
CA GLN A 18 -34.17 -15.26 31.89
C GLN A 18 -33.11 -15.54 30.81
N THR A 19 -33.47 -15.30 29.55
CA THR A 19 -32.50 -15.17 28.47
C THR A 19 -31.70 -13.90 28.74
N ALA A 20 -30.47 -14.05 29.20
CA ALA A 20 -29.51 -12.97 29.22
C ALA A 20 -29.22 -12.57 27.77
N CYS A 21 -29.86 -11.50 27.29
CA CYS A 21 -29.39 -10.76 26.13
C CYS A 21 -28.02 -10.20 26.48
N THR A 22 -26.95 -10.85 26.02
CA THR A 22 -25.67 -10.18 25.82
C THR A 22 -25.95 -8.99 24.91
N LYS A 23 -25.76 -7.78 25.46
CA LYS A 23 -25.72 -6.56 24.67
C LYS A 23 -24.78 -6.81 23.50
N THR A 24 -25.31 -6.78 22.28
CA THR A 24 -24.53 -6.39 21.12
C THR A 24 -23.87 -5.07 21.48
N GLU A 25 -22.56 -5.07 21.61
CA GLU A 25 -21.82 -3.81 21.57
C GLU A 25 -22.11 -3.19 20.22
N ASP A 26 -22.86 -2.09 20.23
CA ASP A 26 -23.03 -1.24 19.09
C ASP A 26 -21.62 -0.75 18.69
N VAL A 27 -21.06 -1.36 17.65
CA VAL A 27 -19.87 -0.85 16.99
C VAL A 27 -20.28 0.48 16.36
N ASN A 28 -19.96 1.56 17.08
CA ASN A 28 -20.09 2.92 16.58
C ASN A 28 -19.17 3.07 15.34
N PRO A 29 -19.70 3.36 14.14
CA PRO A 29 -18.91 3.43 12.91
C PRO A 29 -18.04 4.70 12.81
N ASN A 30 -17.98 5.52 13.85
CA ASN A 30 -17.21 6.76 13.91
C ASN A 30 -15.89 6.59 14.68
N ASN A 31 -15.08 5.57 14.35
CA ASN A 31 -13.65 5.65 14.66
C ASN A 31 -12.96 6.12 13.38
N ASP A 32 -12.39 7.32 13.43
CA ASP A 32 -11.69 8.01 12.35
C ASP A 32 -10.38 7.28 11.98
N ASP A 33 -10.53 6.09 11.41
CA ASP A 33 -9.44 5.20 10.96
C ASP A 33 -8.91 5.62 9.58
N SER A 34 -9.21 6.83 9.12
CA SER A 34 -8.59 7.47 7.95
C SER A 34 -7.31 8.25 8.30
N THR A 35 -7.09 8.52 9.58
CA THR A 35 -6.00 9.38 10.06
C THR A 35 -4.62 8.75 9.92
N ALA A 36 -3.62 9.60 9.72
CA ALA A 36 -2.21 9.21 9.72
C ALA A 36 -1.79 8.73 11.12
N VAL A 37 -0.92 7.72 11.18
CA VAL A 37 -0.41 7.19 12.45
C VAL A 37 0.79 8.01 12.93
N ASP A 38 0.88 8.25 14.24
CA ASP A 38 2.07 8.83 14.85
C ASP A 38 3.26 7.87 14.76
N GLY A 39 4.14 8.11 13.78
CA GLY A 39 5.35 7.33 13.54
C GLY A 39 6.34 7.32 14.72
N SER A 40 6.23 8.26 15.67
CA SER A 40 7.08 8.28 16.87
C SER A 40 6.64 7.28 17.94
N ASN A 41 5.48 6.66 17.80
CA ASN A 41 4.94 5.67 18.73
C ASN A 41 5.09 4.25 18.17
N LYS A 42 6.06 3.48 18.72
CA LYS A 42 6.32 2.10 18.32
C LYS A 42 5.10 1.19 18.41
N ASP A 43 4.34 1.28 19.50
CA ASP A 43 3.16 0.43 19.71
C ASP A 43 2.06 0.76 18.69
N ALA A 44 1.91 2.03 18.31
CA ALA A 44 0.98 2.43 17.26
C ALA A 44 1.37 1.85 15.89
N ILE A 45 2.67 1.87 15.55
CA ILE A 45 3.17 1.28 14.30
C ILE A 45 3.10 -0.24 14.30
N LEU A 46 3.39 -0.90 15.43
CA LEU A 46 3.22 -2.34 15.57
C LEU A 46 1.73 -2.74 15.44
N LYS A 47 0.83 -1.96 16.03
CA LYS A 47 -0.62 -2.16 15.86
C LYS A 47 -1.03 -2.00 14.39
N LEU A 48 -0.61 -0.92 13.72
CA LEU A 48 -0.87 -0.71 12.29
C LEU A 48 -0.33 -1.87 11.44
N TYR A 49 0.87 -2.35 11.74
CA TYR A 49 1.47 -3.51 11.07
C TYR A 49 0.61 -4.77 11.24
N ASN A 50 0.19 -5.10 12.45
CA ASN A 50 -0.63 -6.30 12.68
C ASN A 50 -2.04 -6.18 12.09
N ASP A 51 -2.70 -5.05 12.32
CA ASP A 51 -4.11 -4.88 11.98
C ASP A 51 -4.32 -4.64 10.48
N GLU A 52 -3.32 -4.11 9.77
CA GLU A 52 -3.45 -3.83 8.35
C GLU A 52 -2.46 -4.56 7.47
N TYR A 53 -1.15 -4.54 7.77
CA TYR A 53 -0.19 -5.27 6.96
C TYR A 53 -0.42 -6.78 7.07
N VAL A 54 -0.36 -7.37 8.26
CA VAL A 54 -0.52 -8.82 8.42
C VAL A 54 -1.93 -9.27 8.00
N ALA A 55 -2.97 -8.54 8.39
CA ALA A 55 -4.35 -8.86 8.03
C ALA A 55 -4.63 -8.87 6.52
N SER A 56 -3.91 -8.03 5.75
CA SER A 56 -4.06 -7.97 4.29
C SER A 56 -3.29 -9.04 3.52
N ILE A 57 -2.58 -9.96 4.19
CA ILE A 57 -1.91 -11.08 3.52
C ILE A 57 -2.96 -11.99 2.85
N LEU A 58 -2.69 -12.36 1.60
CA LEU A 58 -3.50 -13.26 0.79
C LEU A 58 -2.75 -14.58 0.56
N SER A 59 -3.39 -15.70 0.88
CA SER A 59 -2.90 -17.05 0.55
C SER A 59 -3.35 -17.50 -0.84
N ASP A 60 -4.47 -16.96 -1.32
CA ASP A 60 -5.04 -17.21 -2.65
C ASP A 60 -5.65 -15.91 -3.17
N ILE A 61 -5.51 -15.67 -4.48
CA ILE A 61 -6.07 -14.52 -5.18
C ILE A 61 -7.56 -14.77 -5.50
N GLY A 62 -7.96 -16.02 -5.72
CA GLY A 62 -9.31 -16.39 -6.12
C GLY A 62 -9.68 -15.93 -7.54
N TRP A 63 -8.70 -15.78 -8.42
CA TRP A 63 -8.94 -15.37 -9.81
C TRP A 63 -9.72 -16.44 -10.58
N THR A 64 -10.80 -16.02 -11.27
CA THR A 64 -11.73 -16.93 -11.99
C THR A 64 -11.54 -16.93 -13.51
N GLY A 65 -10.56 -16.19 -14.02
CA GLY A 65 -10.30 -16.06 -15.45
C GLY A 65 -9.46 -17.19 -16.04
N ASP A 66 -9.19 -17.08 -17.34
CA ASP A 66 -8.37 -18.02 -18.10
C ASP A 66 -7.64 -17.28 -19.23
N ALA A 67 -6.30 -17.35 -19.19
CA ALA A 67 -5.43 -16.75 -20.20
C ALA A 67 -5.47 -17.45 -21.56
N THR A 68 -5.86 -18.72 -21.60
CA THR A 68 -5.97 -19.50 -22.84
C THR A 68 -7.22 -19.13 -23.61
N SER A 69 -8.35 -18.96 -22.92
CA SER A 69 -9.63 -18.58 -23.54
C SER A 69 -9.86 -17.07 -23.59
N CYS A 70 -8.90 -16.27 -23.14
CA CYS A 70 -9.01 -14.82 -22.95
C CYS A 70 -10.22 -14.39 -22.10
N SER A 71 -10.53 -15.17 -21.07
CA SER A 71 -11.53 -14.79 -20.06
C SER A 71 -10.85 -13.98 -18.96
N ALA A 72 -11.17 -12.69 -18.84
CA ALA A 72 -10.58 -11.85 -17.79
C ALA A 72 -10.99 -12.33 -16.38
N GLY A 73 -12.19 -12.91 -16.25
CA GLY A 73 -12.75 -13.30 -14.97
C GLY A 73 -12.83 -12.14 -13.99
N SER A 74 -12.73 -12.46 -12.71
CA SER A 74 -12.75 -11.50 -11.61
C SER A 74 -11.93 -12.03 -10.44
N THR A 75 -11.72 -11.16 -9.44
CA THR A 75 -11.32 -11.57 -8.09
C THR A 75 -12.44 -11.28 -7.09
N PRO A 76 -12.51 -12.02 -5.96
CA PRO A 76 -13.45 -11.72 -4.89
C PRO A 76 -13.23 -10.32 -4.31
N SER A 77 -14.29 -9.68 -3.81
CA SER A 77 -14.19 -8.39 -3.12
C SER A 77 -13.22 -8.43 -1.93
N THR A 78 -13.09 -9.59 -1.27
CA THR A 78 -12.10 -9.80 -0.20
C THR A 78 -10.66 -9.63 -0.68
N THR A 79 -10.35 -10.06 -1.91
CA THR A 79 -9.02 -9.87 -2.52
C THR A 79 -8.77 -8.40 -2.80
N GLN A 80 -9.74 -7.72 -3.43
CA GLN A 80 -9.63 -6.29 -3.76
C GLN A 80 -9.51 -5.43 -2.49
N ASN A 81 -10.30 -5.72 -1.45
CA ASN A 81 -10.24 -5.02 -0.17
C ASN A 81 -8.89 -5.23 0.52
N LYS A 82 -8.28 -6.42 0.44
CA LYS A 82 -6.94 -6.66 0.99
C LYS A 82 -5.84 -5.93 0.20
N VAL A 83 -5.98 -5.77 -1.12
CA VAL A 83 -5.11 -4.89 -1.92
C VAL A 83 -5.24 -3.44 -1.43
N LEU A 84 -6.47 -2.95 -1.28
CA LEU A 84 -6.75 -1.60 -0.81
C LEU A 84 -6.20 -1.35 0.60
N GLN A 85 -6.43 -2.30 1.52
CA GLN A 85 -5.89 -2.26 2.88
C GLN A 85 -4.37 -2.20 2.87
N ARG A 86 -3.69 -2.94 2.00
CA ARG A 86 -2.22 -2.85 1.89
C ARG A 86 -1.74 -1.49 1.39
N ILE A 87 -2.47 -0.87 0.44
CA ILE A 87 -2.17 0.49 -0.04
C ILE A 87 -2.33 1.49 1.11
N ASN A 88 -3.46 1.44 1.83
CA ASN A 88 -3.75 2.35 2.93
C ASN A 88 -2.79 2.17 4.10
N PHE A 89 -2.39 0.93 4.43
CA PHE A 89 -1.29 0.66 5.36
C PHE A 89 -0.03 1.46 5.03
N TYR A 90 0.47 1.36 3.79
CA TYR A 90 1.71 2.05 3.41
C TYR A 90 1.56 3.57 3.42
N ARG A 91 0.37 4.08 3.13
CA ARG A 91 0.08 5.52 3.22
C ARG A 91 0.09 5.99 4.68
N LYS A 92 -0.63 5.30 5.56
CA LYS A 92 -0.63 5.57 7.01
C LYS A 92 0.77 5.49 7.61
N LEU A 93 1.56 4.50 7.20
CA LEU A 93 2.94 4.30 7.64
C LEU A 93 3.83 5.51 7.35
N VAL A 94 3.64 6.19 6.21
CA VAL A 94 4.43 7.38 5.84
C VAL A 94 3.78 8.70 6.24
N GLY A 95 2.75 8.66 7.10
CA GLY A 95 2.08 9.87 7.58
C GLY A 95 1.01 10.44 6.65
N LEU A 96 0.63 9.73 5.59
CA LEU A 96 -0.48 10.11 4.70
C LEU A 96 -1.80 9.51 5.19
N PRO A 97 -2.96 10.12 4.85
CA PRO A 97 -4.25 9.49 5.06
C PRO A 97 -4.36 8.13 4.32
N GLY A 98 -4.98 7.17 5.00
CA GLY A 98 -5.25 5.83 4.50
C GLY A 98 -6.68 5.68 3.98
N ASP A 99 -7.15 6.65 3.20
CA ASP A 99 -8.54 6.81 2.76
C ASP A 99 -8.74 6.57 1.26
N ILE A 100 -7.78 5.89 0.61
CA ILE A 100 -7.93 5.53 -0.81
C ILE A 100 -9.15 4.62 -0.96
N VAL A 101 -9.93 4.88 -2.01
CA VAL A 101 -11.10 4.08 -2.38
C VAL A 101 -10.87 3.31 -3.68
N LEU A 102 -11.60 2.20 -3.83
CA LEU A 102 -11.63 1.44 -5.07
C LEU A 102 -12.62 2.05 -6.06
N ASN A 103 -12.23 2.06 -7.32
CA ASN A 103 -13.08 2.42 -8.45
C ASN A 103 -13.36 1.18 -9.30
N ASP A 104 -14.58 0.66 -9.22
CA ASP A 104 -14.98 -0.59 -9.86
C ASP A 104 -14.79 -0.58 -11.38
N THR A 105 -15.08 0.54 -12.03
CA THR A 105 -14.89 0.69 -13.49
C THR A 105 -13.42 0.57 -13.87
N LYS A 106 -12.52 1.22 -13.11
CA LYS A 106 -11.07 1.07 -13.31
C LYS A 106 -10.61 -0.35 -13.01
N SER A 107 -11.10 -0.97 -11.93
CA SER A 107 -10.79 -2.36 -11.56
C SER A 107 -11.16 -3.36 -12.66
N GLN A 108 -12.33 -3.20 -13.30
CA GLN A 108 -12.74 -4.04 -14.45
C GLN A 108 -11.77 -3.92 -15.63
N LYS A 109 -11.27 -2.71 -15.92
CA LYS A 109 -10.24 -2.52 -16.97
C LYS A 109 -8.88 -3.09 -16.54
N CYS A 110 -8.52 -2.96 -15.27
CA CYS A 110 -7.30 -3.55 -14.72
C CYS A 110 -7.30 -5.08 -14.79
N MET A 111 -8.45 -5.75 -14.62
CA MET A 111 -8.55 -7.21 -14.83
C MET A 111 -8.12 -7.61 -16.25
N GLN A 112 -8.51 -6.82 -17.25
CA GLN A 112 -8.11 -7.06 -18.64
C GLN A 112 -6.60 -6.81 -18.84
N ALA A 113 -6.04 -5.77 -18.21
CA ALA A 113 -4.60 -5.50 -18.26
C ALA A 113 -3.77 -6.63 -17.61
N ALA A 114 -4.18 -7.12 -16.44
CA ALA A 114 -3.53 -8.24 -15.75
C ALA A 114 -3.61 -9.54 -16.57
N LEU A 115 -4.76 -9.81 -17.21
CA LEU A 115 -4.92 -10.91 -18.16
C LEU A 115 -3.96 -10.78 -19.33
N MET A 116 -3.89 -9.61 -19.97
CA MET A 116 -2.98 -9.34 -21.10
C MET A 116 -1.53 -9.60 -20.69
N SER A 117 -1.10 -9.12 -19.53
CA SER A 117 0.25 -9.38 -19.02
C SER A 117 0.51 -10.86 -18.73
N THR A 118 -0.49 -11.57 -18.21
CA THR A 118 -0.40 -13.02 -17.93
C THR A 118 -0.30 -13.83 -19.22
N ALA A 119 -1.17 -13.57 -20.20
CA ALA A 119 -1.24 -14.30 -21.46
C ALA A 119 0.04 -14.14 -22.32
N ASN A 120 0.74 -13.01 -22.17
CA ASN A 120 1.96 -12.72 -22.93
C ASN A 120 3.24 -12.94 -22.11
N ASN A 121 3.12 -13.31 -20.83
CA ASN A 121 4.24 -13.40 -19.88
C ASN A 121 5.17 -12.18 -19.96
N SER A 122 4.58 -10.98 -20.06
CA SER A 122 5.29 -9.72 -20.30
C SER A 122 4.53 -8.52 -19.75
N LEU A 123 5.24 -7.43 -19.46
CA LEU A 123 4.68 -6.16 -19.01
C LEU A 123 4.93 -5.06 -20.04
N SER A 124 3.95 -4.18 -20.22
CA SER A 124 4.07 -2.99 -21.05
C SER A 124 3.03 -1.97 -20.64
N HIS A 125 3.43 -0.71 -20.47
CA HIS A 125 2.50 0.42 -20.33
C HIS A 125 1.89 0.85 -21.67
N SER A 126 2.29 0.24 -22.77
CA SER A 126 1.75 0.48 -24.12
C SER A 126 1.69 -0.84 -24.87
N PRO A 127 0.88 -1.81 -24.39
CA PRO A 127 0.82 -3.12 -25.01
C PRO A 127 0.37 -3.00 -26.47
N PRO A 128 1.10 -3.62 -27.42
CA PRO A 128 0.73 -3.60 -28.82
C PRO A 128 -0.54 -4.42 -29.06
N THR A 129 -1.27 -4.11 -30.14
CA THR A 129 -2.48 -4.85 -30.55
C THR A 129 -2.21 -6.31 -30.92
N SER A 130 -0.95 -6.70 -31.09
CA SER A 130 -0.52 -8.07 -31.37
C SER A 130 -0.44 -8.98 -30.14
N TRP A 131 -0.59 -8.43 -28.93
CA TRP A 131 -0.61 -9.23 -27.71
C TRP A 131 -1.81 -10.17 -27.67
N SER A 132 -1.61 -11.39 -27.16
CA SER A 132 -2.71 -12.30 -26.85
C SER A 132 -3.67 -11.66 -25.83
N CYS A 133 -4.96 -11.91 -25.98
CA CYS A 133 -6.03 -11.34 -25.16
C CYS A 133 -6.06 -9.81 -25.10
N TYR A 134 -5.51 -9.15 -26.13
CA TYR A 134 -5.53 -7.69 -26.22
C TYR A 134 -6.96 -7.15 -26.20
N THR A 135 -7.18 -6.11 -25.39
CA THR A 135 -8.35 -5.26 -25.45
C THR A 135 -7.94 -3.79 -25.35
N ALA A 136 -8.79 -2.89 -25.86
CA ALA A 136 -8.57 -1.44 -25.74
C ALA A 136 -8.61 -0.98 -24.28
N ASP A 137 -9.52 -1.53 -23.48
CA ASP A 137 -9.67 -1.27 -22.04
C ASP A 137 -8.44 -1.73 -21.24
N GLY A 138 -7.92 -2.93 -21.52
CA GLY A 138 -6.71 -3.44 -20.88
C GLY A 138 -5.48 -2.63 -21.27
N ARG A 139 -5.36 -2.18 -22.53
CA ARG A 139 -4.32 -1.23 -22.95
C ARG A 139 -4.40 0.09 -22.19
N GLU A 140 -5.61 0.65 -22.05
CA GLU A 140 -5.81 1.90 -21.31
C GLU A 140 -5.37 1.74 -19.85
N ALA A 141 -5.87 0.70 -19.18
CA ALA A 141 -5.48 0.40 -17.80
C ALA A 141 -3.98 0.18 -17.67
N ALA A 142 -3.33 -0.55 -18.58
CA ALA A 142 -1.90 -0.78 -18.56
C ALA A 142 -1.09 0.54 -18.61
N GLY A 143 -1.53 1.51 -19.41
CA GLY A 143 -0.90 2.83 -19.52
C GLY A 143 -1.16 3.76 -18.32
N LYS A 144 -2.07 3.39 -17.42
CA LYS A 144 -2.45 4.17 -16.23
C LYS A 144 -2.13 3.48 -14.91
N SER A 145 -1.56 2.28 -14.98
CA SER A 145 -1.34 1.42 -13.83
C SER A 145 0.13 1.24 -13.50
N ASN A 146 0.42 1.01 -12.22
CA ASN A 146 1.56 0.21 -11.83
C ASN A 146 1.30 -1.25 -12.27
N LEU A 147 2.32 -1.93 -12.80
CA LEU A 147 2.17 -3.26 -13.39
C LEU A 147 3.14 -4.26 -12.76
N SER A 148 2.62 -5.44 -12.42
CA SER A 148 3.41 -6.53 -11.84
C SER A 148 3.18 -7.84 -12.57
N LEU A 149 4.24 -8.63 -12.70
CA LEU A 149 4.23 -10.00 -13.18
C LEU A 149 5.17 -10.83 -12.29
N GLY A 150 4.68 -11.94 -11.77
CA GLY A 150 5.28 -12.71 -10.68
C GLY A 150 4.75 -12.33 -9.29
N SER A 151 3.96 -11.26 -9.17
CA SER A 151 3.29 -10.87 -7.94
C SER A 151 1.86 -10.38 -8.23
N ALA A 152 0.95 -10.70 -7.32
CA ALA A 152 -0.47 -10.37 -7.39
C ALA A 152 -1.01 -10.08 -5.98
N GLY A 153 -2.20 -9.49 -5.88
CA GLY A 153 -2.82 -9.12 -4.62
C GLY A 153 -1.98 -8.15 -3.80
N SER A 154 -2.07 -8.22 -2.47
CA SER A 154 -1.33 -7.34 -1.56
C SER A 154 0.19 -7.45 -1.71
N ARG A 155 0.71 -8.61 -2.13
CA ARG A 155 2.13 -8.78 -2.45
C ARG A 155 2.61 -7.96 -3.67
N ALA A 156 1.71 -7.63 -4.61
CA ALA A 156 2.07 -6.74 -5.71
C ALA A 156 2.33 -5.32 -5.18
N ILE A 157 1.58 -4.88 -4.17
CA ILE A 157 1.80 -3.59 -3.51
C ILE A 157 3.16 -3.54 -2.83
N ASP A 158 3.56 -4.58 -2.12
CA ASP A 158 4.92 -4.69 -1.56
C ASP A 158 5.99 -4.60 -2.66
N SER A 159 5.73 -5.19 -3.83
CA SER A 159 6.65 -5.18 -4.96
C SER A 159 6.78 -3.76 -5.55
N TYR A 160 5.67 -3.01 -5.62
CA TYR A 160 5.64 -1.62 -6.05
C TYR A 160 6.33 -0.68 -5.05
N ILE A 161 6.13 -0.89 -3.74
CA ILE A 161 6.82 -0.10 -2.72
C ILE A 161 8.31 -0.43 -2.69
N ARG A 162 8.69 -1.71 -2.81
CA ARG A 162 10.10 -2.11 -2.90
C ARG A 162 10.78 -1.52 -4.14
N ASP A 163 10.05 -1.51 -5.25
CA ASP A 163 10.45 -0.97 -6.55
C ASP A 163 11.83 -1.48 -7.01
N ALA A 164 12.01 -2.80 -6.92
CA ALA A 164 13.26 -3.47 -7.26
C ALA A 164 13.53 -3.45 -8.77
N GLY A 165 14.80 -3.63 -9.15
CA GLY A 165 15.25 -3.66 -10.55
C GLY A 165 15.92 -2.35 -10.98
N SER A 166 16.85 -2.45 -11.92
CA SER A 166 17.66 -1.30 -12.37
C SER A 166 16.84 -0.22 -13.08
N GLY A 167 15.80 -0.60 -13.82
CA GLY A 167 14.89 0.34 -14.48
C GLY A 167 14.00 1.17 -13.54
N ASN A 168 13.98 0.81 -12.24
CA ASN A 168 13.13 1.41 -11.22
C ASN A 168 13.92 2.32 -10.26
N TYR A 169 15.07 2.83 -10.69
CA TYR A 169 15.98 3.66 -9.88
C TYR A 169 15.31 4.91 -9.28
N PHE A 170 14.26 5.42 -9.92
CA PHE A 170 13.48 6.60 -9.50
C PHE A 170 12.21 6.26 -8.71
N VAL A 171 12.03 4.99 -8.31
CA VAL A 171 10.91 4.47 -7.50
C VAL A 171 9.52 4.92 -7.98
N GLY A 172 9.28 4.85 -9.29
CA GLY A 172 8.07 5.37 -9.93
C GLY A 172 6.77 4.75 -9.41
N HIS A 173 6.75 3.45 -9.10
CA HIS A 173 5.56 2.77 -8.61
C HIS A 173 5.25 3.22 -7.18
N ARG A 174 6.28 3.29 -6.31
CA ARG A 174 6.16 3.82 -4.95
C ARG A 174 5.66 5.26 -4.94
N ARG A 175 6.20 6.12 -5.81
CA ARG A 175 5.82 7.53 -5.93
C ARG A 175 4.35 7.71 -6.25
N TRP A 176 3.78 6.84 -7.09
CA TRP A 176 2.35 6.88 -7.37
C TRP A 176 1.48 6.45 -6.18
N ILE A 177 1.85 5.38 -5.48
CA ILE A 177 1.08 4.88 -4.32
C ILE A 177 1.11 5.87 -3.16
N LEU A 178 2.27 6.48 -2.92
CA LEU A 178 2.48 7.47 -1.88
C LEU A 178 2.25 8.91 -2.36
N TYR A 179 1.59 9.09 -3.51
CA TYR A 179 1.26 10.42 -4.00
C TYR A 179 0.17 11.04 -3.11
N PRO A 180 0.38 12.23 -2.52
CA PRO A 180 -0.59 12.82 -1.61
C PRO A 180 -1.96 13.06 -2.24
N LYS A 181 -2.00 13.38 -3.55
CA LYS A 181 -3.26 13.60 -4.29
C LYS A 181 -3.87 12.33 -4.88
N LEU A 182 -3.29 11.14 -4.64
CA LEU A 182 -3.97 9.89 -4.99
C LEU A 182 -5.23 9.79 -4.12
N ALA A 183 -6.38 9.54 -4.74
CA ALA A 183 -7.68 9.49 -4.06
C ALA A 183 -8.43 8.18 -4.35
N GLU A 184 -8.33 7.68 -5.58
CA GLU A 184 -8.93 6.42 -5.99
C GLU A 184 -7.96 5.56 -6.79
N VAL A 185 -8.14 4.24 -6.70
CA VAL A 185 -7.41 3.25 -7.50
C VAL A 185 -8.37 2.23 -8.12
N GLY A 186 -7.96 1.63 -9.22
CA GLY A 186 -8.55 0.38 -9.70
C GLY A 186 -7.54 -0.75 -9.55
N THR A 187 -7.96 -1.96 -9.22
CA THR A 187 -7.07 -3.12 -9.16
C THR A 187 -7.64 -4.28 -9.96
N GLY A 188 -6.76 -5.02 -10.62
CA GLY A 188 -7.09 -6.27 -11.28
C GLY A 188 -5.94 -7.23 -11.18
N ASP A 189 -6.27 -8.49 -10.92
CA ASP A 189 -5.31 -9.51 -10.53
C ASP A 189 -5.62 -10.81 -11.26
N THR A 190 -4.58 -11.43 -11.80
CA THR A 190 -4.56 -12.89 -12.06
C THR A 190 -3.87 -13.59 -10.89
N ASP A 191 -3.62 -14.89 -11.00
CA ASP A 191 -2.81 -15.62 -10.01
C ASP A 191 -1.36 -15.09 -9.88
N ARG A 192 -0.86 -14.40 -10.91
CA ARG A 192 0.55 -13.98 -10.98
C ARG A 192 0.81 -12.58 -11.54
N SER A 193 -0.22 -11.82 -11.91
CA SER A 193 -0.08 -10.46 -12.41
C SER A 193 -1.04 -9.52 -11.71
N ASN A 194 -0.62 -8.28 -11.49
CA ASN A 194 -1.47 -7.21 -10.99
C ASN A 194 -1.34 -5.99 -11.91
N ALA A 195 -2.47 -5.32 -12.15
CA ALA A 195 -2.51 -3.96 -12.64
C ALA A 195 -3.22 -3.09 -11.60
N LEU A 196 -2.53 -2.05 -11.12
CA LEU A 196 -3.07 -1.09 -10.16
C LEU A 196 -3.14 0.29 -10.81
N TRP A 197 -4.34 0.73 -11.18
CA TRP A 197 -4.58 2.04 -11.78
C TRP A 197 -4.30 3.14 -10.76
N VAL A 198 -3.30 3.98 -11.03
CA VAL A 198 -2.84 5.05 -10.12
C VAL A 198 -2.79 6.43 -10.78
N ILE A 199 -3.03 6.52 -12.09
CA ILE A 199 -2.92 7.79 -12.84
C ILE A 199 -4.29 8.33 -13.24
N GLY A 200 -4.57 9.57 -12.82
CA GLY A 200 -5.77 10.33 -13.21
C GLY A 200 -6.88 10.29 -12.16
N ASN A 201 -7.75 11.30 -12.19
CA ASN A 201 -8.75 11.60 -11.15
C ASN A 201 -8.11 11.82 -9.76
N PHE A 202 -7.04 12.61 -9.71
CA PHE A 202 -6.39 13.00 -8.46
C PHE A 202 -7.32 13.88 -7.62
N GLY A 203 -7.27 13.71 -6.31
CA GLY A 203 -7.99 14.54 -5.33
C GLY A 203 -7.28 15.86 -5.01
N SER A 204 -7.76 16.53 -3.98
CA SER A 204 -7.06 17.64 -3.35
C SER A 204 -5.84 17.17 -2.58
N VAL A 205 -4.95 18.11 -2.23
CA VAL A 205 -3.92 17.85 -1.22
C VAL A 205 -4.64 17.64 0.12
N PRO A 206 -4.30 16.60 0.90
CA PRO A 206 -4.87 16.43 2.24
C PRO A 206 -4.52 17.60 3.17
N ASP A 207 -5.46 18.02 4.03
CA ASP A 207 -5.25 19.13 4.96
C ASP A 207 -4.14 18.85 5.99
N ASN A 208 -3.95 17.57 6.34
CA ASN A 208 -2.93 17.08 7.26
C ASN A 208 -1.70 16.50 6.55
N MET A 209 -1.39 16.99 5.34
CA MET A 209 -0.23 16.52 4.58
C MET A 209 1.07 16.74 5.38
N PRO A 210 1.94 15.71 5.50
CA PRO A 210 3.25 15.89 6.13
C PRO A 210 4.13 16.82 5.29
N GLU A 211 5.08 17.51 5.92
CA GLU A 211 6.00 18.45 5.23
C GLU A 211 6.75 17.78 4.07
N TYR A 212 7.02 16.48 4.21
CA TYR A 212 7.61 15.62 3.20
C TYR A 212 7.06 14.20 3.33
N VAL A 213 7.19 13.42 2.27
CA VAL A 213 6.91 11.97 2.29
C VAL A 213 8.24 11.22 2.12
N ALA A 214 8.65 10.51 3.16
CA ALA A 214 9.86 9.69 3.16
C ALA A 214 9.50 8.19 3.24
N TYR A 215 10.33 7.36 2.60
CA TYR A 215 10.30 5.91 2.77
C TYR A 215 11.72 5.37 2.87
N PRO A 216 12.13 4.75 3.99
CA PRO A 216 11.38 4.65 5.26
C PRO A 216 11.00 6.02 5.86
N PRO A 217 9.90 6.11 6.64
CA PRO A 217 9.45 7.36 7.25
C PRO A 217 10.28 7.72 8.50
N SER A 218 10.16 8.96 8.95
CA SER A 218 10.65 9.37 10.27
C SER A 218 9.91 8.61 11.37
N GLY A 219 10.63 8.14 12.39
CA GLY A 219 10.08 7.34 13.49
C GLY A 219 10.31 5.84 13.32
N TYR A 220 9.39 5.02 13.83
CA TYR A 220 9.50 3.57 13.86
C TYR A 220 9.12 2.91 12.54
N MET A 221 9.91 1.93 12.11
CA MET A 221 9.71 1.19 10.86
C MET A 221 9.89 -0.33 11.09
N PRO A 222 8.90 -1.17 10.73
CA PRO A 222 9.06 -2.62 10.75
C PRO A 222 10.24 -3.04 9.87
N GLN A 223 11.22 -3.75 10.43
CA GLN A 223 12.47 -4.05 9.74
C GLN A 223 12.29 -4.88 8.46
N ASP A 224 11.28 -5.76 8.42
CA ASP A 224 10.97 -6.60 7.25
C ASP A 224 10.46 -5.80 6.04
N LEU A 225 10.04 -4.56 6.27
CA LEU A 225 9.55 -3.66 5.23
C LEU A 225 10.62 -2.65 4.81
N VAL A 226 11.84 -2.73 5.34
CA VAL A 226 12.94 -1.87 4.92
C VAL A 226 13.49 -2.37 3.60
N TYR A 227 13.25 -1.60 2.54
CA TYR A 227 13.72 -1.92 1.19
C TYR A 227 15.00 -1.16 0.82
N PRO A 228 15.80 -1.66 -0.15
CA PRO A 228 17.11 -1.08 -0.45
C PRO A 228 17.08 0.40 -0.84
N ARG A 229 16.08 0.83 -1.62
CA ARG A 229 15.96 2.24 -2.03
C ARG A 229 15.21 3.04 -0.98
N TRP A 230 15.88 4.05 -0.44
CA TRP A 230 15.30 5.09 0.40
C TRP A 230 14.92 6.28 -0.48
N SER A 231 13.82 6.95 -0.16
CA SER A 231 13.27 8.03 -0.98
C SER A 231 12.70 9.14 -0.14
N PHE A 232 12.82 10.38 -0.62
CA PHE A 232 12.30 11.57 0.03
C PHE A 232 11.62 12.47 -1.00
N SER A 233 10.36 12.84 -0.77
CA SER A 233 9.53 13.56 -1.73
C SER A 233 8.92 14.82 -1.13
N ILE A 234 8.92 15.90 -1.91
CA ILE A 234 8.24 17.16 -1.60
C ILE A 234 7.58 17.69 -2.87
N PRO A 235 6.35 18.22 -2.81
CA PRO A 235 5.67 18.82 -3.96
C PRO A 235 6.51 19.90 -4.63
N ALA A 236 6.75 19.72 -5.93
CA ALA A 236 7.47 20.68 -6.78
C ALA A 236 8.86 21.11 -6.26
N ALA A 237 9.50 20.33 -5.39
CA ALA A 237 10.85 20.61 -4.94
C ALA A 237 11.90 20.38 -6.04
N ASP A 238 12.99 21.11 -5.92
CA ASP A 238 14.19 20.97 -6.70
C ASP A 238 15.29 20.36 -5.83
N PHE A 239 15.84 19.25 -6.33
CA PHE A 239 16.85 18.42 -5.67
C PHE A 239 18.20 18.46 -6.39
N ASP A 240 18.37 19.30 -7.43
CA ASP A 240 19.58 19.29 -8.27
C ASP A 240 20.86 19.61 -7.48
N ASN A 241 20.73 20.37 -6.39
CA ASN A 241 21.83 20.71 -5.47
C ASN A 241 21.70 20.02 -4.10
N ALA A 242 20.77 19.07 -3.97
CA ALA A 242 20.55 18.40 -2.70
C ALA A 242 21.66 17.38 -2.42
N THR A 243 22.06 17.25 -1.16
CA THR A 243 23.06 16.26 -0.70
C THR A 243 22.45 15.43 0.41
N ILE A 244 22.56 14.10 0.32
CA ILE A 244 22.15 13.17 1.36
C ILE A 244 23.37 12.72 2.16
N THR A 245 23.26 12.75 3.49
CA THR A 245 24.16 12.02 4.39
C THR A 245 23.35 11.19 5.38
N MET A 246 23.97 10.11 5.87
CA MET A 246 23.37 9.24 6.87
C MET A 246 24.38 8.87 7.96
N THR A 247 23.88 8.69 9.18
CA THR A 247 24.66 8.15 10.30
C THR A 247 23.90 7.05 11.03
N ASP A 248 24.64 6.08 11.57
CA ASP A 248 24.07 5.10 12.50
C ASP A 248 23.84 5.71 13.90
N ALA A 249 23.31 4.90 14.82
CA ALA A 249 23.06 5.31 16.21
C ALA A 249 24.33 5.70 17.00
N SER A 250 25.50 5.25 16.55
CA SER A 250 26.80 5.60 17.16
C SER A 250 27.41 6.87 16.54
N GLY A 251 26.75 7.47 15.54
CA GLY A 251 27.24 8.63 14.81
C GLY A 251 28.24 8.30 13.70
N ASN A 252 28.45 7.02 13.38
CA ASN A 252 29.31 6.65 12.26
C ASN A 252 28.59 6.94 10.93
N ALA A 253 29.34 7.38 9.93
CA ALA A 253 28.79 7.61 8.59
C ALA A 253 28.33 6.29 7.95
N VAL A 254 27.12 6.30 7.39
CA VAL A 254 26.60 5.23 6.56
C VAL A 254 26.87 5.59 5.10
N ASN A 255 27.64 4.76 4.41
CA ASN A 255 27.87 4.92 2.97
C ASN A 255 26.54 4.78 2.22
N LEU A 256 26.39 5.56 1.16
CA LEU A 256 25.20 5.52 0.31
C LEU A 256 25.56 5.86 -1.13
N GLN A 257 24.72 5.37 -2.04
CA GLN A 257 24.74 5.76 -3.44
C GLN A 257 23.45 6.49 -3.78
N GLN A 258 23.56 7.76 -4.19
CA GLN A 258 22.42 8.48 -4.74
C GLN A 258 22.09 7.93 -6.14
N GLU A 259 20.81 7.65 -6.38
CA GLU A 259 20.30 7.27 -7.70
C GLU A 259 20.18 8.53 -8.60
N GLN A 260 20.20 8.34 -9.91
CA GLN A 260 20.02 9.47 -10.84
C GLN A 260 18.68 10.18 -10.57
N LEU A 261 18.71 11.51 -10.50
CA LEU A 261 17.49 12.30 -10.37
C LEU A 261 16.58 12.13 -11.59
N ASN A 262 15.31 11.89 -11.33
CA ASN A 262 14.26 11.88 -12.35
C ASN A 262 13.37 13.12 -12.17
N ASN A 263 13.37 14.01 -13.17
CA ASN A 263 12.79 15.34 -13.05
C ASN A 263 11.29 15.46 -13.33
N GLY A 264 10.56 14.34 -13.47
CA GLY A 264 9.10 14.38 -13.58
C GLY A 264 8.47 13.10 -14.13
N GLY A 265 7.14 13.13 -14.24
CA GLY A 265 6.34 12.03 -14.79
C GLY A 265 5.75 11.06 -13.76
N PHE A 266 6.06 11.23 -12.47
CA PHE A 266 5.61 10.34 -11.39
C PHE A 266 5.37 11.13 -10.10
N GLY A 267 4.10 11.30 -9.69
CA GLY A 267 3.75 11.96 -8.43
C GLY A 267 4.54 13.24 -8.12
N ASP A 268 4.92 13.41 -6.85
CA ASP A 268 5.76 14.51 -6.39
C ASP A 268 7.23 14.32 -6.78
N ARG A 269 8.00 15.41 -6.72
CA ARG A 269 9.45 15.38 -6.94
C ARG A 269 10.10 14.58 -5.82
N THR A 270 11.05 13.72 -6.18
CA THR A 270 11.66 12.74 -5.27
C THR A 270 13.14 12.63 -5.52
N ILE A 271 13.92 12.59 -4.45
CA ILE A 271 15.32 12.15 -4.44
C ILE A 271 15.41 10.74 -3.86
N VAL A 272 16.27 9.90 -4.43
CA VAL A 272 16.38 8.47 -4.11
C VAL A 272 17.85 8.10 -3.89
N TRP A 273 18.11 7.26 -2.90
CA TRP A 273 19.44 6.72 -2.62
C TRP A 273 19.36 5.29 -2.07
N VAL A 274 20.48 4.58 -2.11
CA VAL A 274 20.65 3.23 -1.57
C VAL A 274 21.72 3.29 -0.49
N PRO A 275 21.35 3.27 0.81
CA PRO A 275 22.34 3.14 1.88
C PRO A 275 22.90 1.71 1.96
N GLU A 276 24.18 1.61 2.31
CA GLU A 276 24.87 0.34 2.52
C GLU A 276 24.72 -0.14 3.97
N ASN A 277 24.76 -1.45 4.18
CA ASN A 277 24.88 -2.08 5.51
C ASN A 277 23.79 -1.67 6.52
N ILE A 278 22.56 -1.43 6.05
CA ILE A 278 21.40 -1.29 6.92
C ILE A 278 21.09 -2.64 7.57
N ASP A 279 21.08 -2.69 8.89
CA ASP A 279 20.80 -3.90 9.67
C ASP A 279 19.29 -4.08 9.83
N THR A 280 18.72 -4.94 8.98
CA THR A 280 17.31 -5.33 9.03
C THR A 280 17.07 -6.65 9.77
N GLN A 281 18.11 -7.19 10.43
CA GLN A 281 18.06 -8.48 11.13
C GLN A 281 18.27 -8.32 12.64
N ALA A 282 18.56 -7.11 13.11
CA ALA A 282 18.66 -6.79 14.51
C ALA A 282 17.41 -7.23 15.30
N THR A 283 17.62 -7.66 16.54
CA THR A 283 16.52 -7.94 17.47
C THR A 283 16.15 -6.73 18.31
N GLU A 284 17.09 -5.80 18.47
CA GLU A 284 16.91 -4.52 19.15
C GLU A 284 16.55 -3.43 18.17
N ASP A 285 16.06 -2.31 18.70
CA ASP A 285 15.74 -1.15 17.88
C ASP A 285 17.03 -0.46 17.40
N ILE A 286 17.14 -0.23 16.08
CA ILE A 286 18.33 0.38 15.45
C ILE A 286 17.94 1.68 14.76
N ALA A 287 18.60 2.77 15.13
CA ALA A 287 18.35 4.09 14.57
C ALA A 287 19.36 4.48 13.48
N TYR A 288 18.84 5.10 12.42
CA TYR A 288 19.61 5.75 11.37
C TYR A 288 19.12 7.19 11.20
N THR A 289 20.02 8.15 11.26
CA THR A 289 19.69 9.56 11.02
C THR A 289 20.00 9.91 9.56
N VAL A 290 19.01 10.45 8.87
CA VAL A 290 19.12 10.97 7.51
C VAL A 290 19.16 12.49 7.55
N LYS A 291 20.08 13.07 6.80
CA LYS A 291 20.18 14.50 6.60
C LYS A 291 20.17 14.81 5.10
N ILE A 292 19.31 15.73 4.68
CA ILE A 292 19.19 16.18 3.29
C ILE A 292 19.30 17.71 3.28
N SER A 293 20.43 18.22 2.80
CA SER A 293 20.65 19.66 2.64
C SER A 293 20.42 20.09 1.19
N GLY A 294 20.29 21.40 0.95
CA GLY A 294 20.21 21.95 -0.42
C GLY A 294 18.88 21.70 -1.13
N VAL A 295 17.80 21.36 -0.41
CA VAL A 295 16.47 21.15 -1.01
C VAL A 295 15.83 22.50 -1.27
N LYS A 296 15.61 22.83 -2.54
CA LYS A 296 14.97 24.08 -2.93
C LYS A 296 13.46 23.87 -3.10
N LEU A 297 12.68 24.59 -2.31
CA LEU A 297 11.23 24.56 -2.37
C LEU A 297 10.69 25.40 -3.52
N SER A 298 9.43 25.17 -3.89
CA SER A 298 8.72 25.94 -4.91
C SER A 298 8.58 27.42 -4.56
N THR A 299 8.68 27.78 -3.27
CA THR A 299 8.75 29.17 -2.78
C THR A 299 10.08 29.86 -3.10
N GLY A 300 11.10 29.11 -3.52
CA GLY A 300 12.48 29.59 -3.72
C GLY A 300 13.37 29.45 -2.49
N GLU A 301 12.81 29.12 -1.32
CA GLU A 301 13.57 28.85 -0.09
C GLU A 301 14.41 27.57 -0.25
N THR A 302 15.64 27.58 0.27
CA THR A 302 16.46 26.38 0.40
C THR A 302 16.44 25.90 1.84
N LYS A 303 16.02 24.66 2.06
CA LYS A 303 15.89 24.05 3.39
C LYS A 303 16.81 22.84 3.54
N GLU A 304 17.02 22.51 4.81
CA GLU A 304 17.65 21.28 5.25
C GLU A 304 16.64 20.47 6.05
N TYR A 305 16.61 19.16 5.80
CA TYR A 305 15.76 18.21 6.51
C TYR A 305 16.64 17.20 7.25
N THR A 306 16.32 16.95 8.51
CA THR A 306 16.94 15.87 9.29
C THR A 306 15.85 15.06 9.96
N TYR A 307 15.93 13.74 9.84
CA TYR A 307 14.98 12.83 10.47
C TYR A 307 15.65 11.51 10.84
N THR A 308 15.07 10.79 11.79
CA THR A 308 15.60 9.51 12.27
C THR A 308 14.62 8.40 11.94
N VAL A 309 15.12 7.34 11.32
CA VAL A 309 14.41 6.08 11.09
C VAL A 309 14.87 5.09 12.16
N THR A 310 13.93 4.54 12.93
CA THR A 310 14.19 3.53 13.96
C THR A 310 13.60 2.20 13.51
N LEU A 311 14.46 1.28 13.09
CA LEU A 311 14.07 -0.06 12.71
C LEU A 311 13.73 -0.85 13.96
N PHE A 312 12.64 -1.59 13.93
CA PHE A 312 12.28 -2.51 15.00
C PHE A 312 11.81 -3.84 14.43
N LYS A 313 12.02 -4.89 15.22
CA LYS A 313 11.51 -6.22 14.93
C LYS A 313 10.01 -6.29 15.19
N ALA A 314 9.21 -6.44 14.13
CA ALA A 314 7.75 -6.53 14.24
C ALA A 314 7.25 -7.97 14.50
N GLN A 315 8.03 -8.98 14.10
CA GLN A 315 7.80 -10.41 14.37
C GLN A 315 9.12 -11.12 14.67
#